data_AF-A0A6P6NXD3-F1
#
_entry.id   AF-A0A6P6NXD3-F1
#
_cell.length_a   1.000
_cell.length_b   1.000
_cell.length_c   1.000
_cell.angle_alpha   90.00
_cell.angle_beta   90.00
_cell.angle_gamma   90.00
#
_symmetry.space_group_name_H-M   'P 1'
#
loop_
_entity.id
_entity.type
_entity.pdbx_description
1 polymer ?
#
loop_
_entity_poly.entity_id
_entity_poly.type
_entity_poly.pdbx_seq_one_letter_code
_entity_poly.pdbx_strand_id
1 'polypeptide(L)'
;MWDQVRVDHGKEFYLTLFMQELLSSHRHNQERRPYLQTSSTKNHVVERIWPEVNNRVNYPLKTALMGLVDQEEIDMNDSLVRYCVSNLTGRLCEIGLTRLVESWNAHRIPGKGTPNDLAGRGCPKKIQQELLPHSAEAADLYSKQLGSSLTRHSTFGVDPFSNEQDKITVENQFAEHYSDISELYSRAVNNDFAPYKQALLCLITTTQRNV
;
A
#
# COMPACT_ATOMS: atom_id res chain seq x y z
N MET A 1 -15.19 -6.44 9.99
CA MET A 1 -15.54 -5.00 10.03
C MET A 1 -14.86 -4.34 11.20
N TRP A 2 -14.39 -3.11 11.04
CA TRP A 2 -13.82 -2.34 12.15
C TRP A 2 -14.94 -1.77 13.02
N ASP A 3 -14.73 -1.71 14.34
CA ASP A 3 -15.70 -1.07 15.24
C ASP A 3 -15.79 0.44 15.03
N GLN A 4 -14.72 1.08 14.60
CA GLN A 4 -14.75 2.48 14.18
C GLN A 4 -13.56 2.76 13.25
N VAL A 5 -13.83 3.32 12.08
CA VAL A 5 -12.77 3.87 11.21
C VAL A 5 -12.51 5.32 11.58
N ARG A 6 -11.24 5.71 11.71
CA ARG A 6 -10.86 7.10 11.97
C ARG A 6 -9.94 7.58 10.86
N VAL A 7 -10.31 8.70 10.26
CA VAL A 7 -9.61 9.31 9.12
C VAL A 7 -9.68 10.83 9.25
N ASP A 8 -8.97 11.53 8.39
CA ASP A 8 -9.15 12.97 8.25
C ASP A 8 -10.32 13.31 7.31
N HIS A 9 -10.39 14.56 6.85
CA HIS A 9 -11.41 15.01 5.90
C HIS A 9 -11.00 14.82 4.42
N GLY A 10 -9.97 14.03 4.16
CA GLY A 10 -9.53 13.66 2.81
C GLY A 10 -10.62 12.94 2.02
N LYS A 11 -10.66 13.21 0.71
CA LYS A 11 -11.64 12.61 -0.22
C LYS A 11 -11.29 11.17 -0.57
N GLU A 12 -10.04 10.78 -0.43
CA GLU A 12 -9.51 9.44 -0.64
C GLU A 12 -10.20 8.38 0.24
N PHE A 13 -10.78 8.79 1.38
CA PHE A 13 -11.45 7.87 2.31
C PHE A 13 -12.94 7.65 1.99
N TYR A 14 -13.53 8.37 1.05
CA TYR A 14 -14.99 8.36 0.84
C TYR A 14 -15.56 6.96 0.59
N LEU A 15 -14.88 6.16 -0.23
CA LEU A 15 -15.31 4.79 -0.50
C LEU A 15 -15.23 3.91 0.76
N THR A 16 -14.16 4.02 1.53
CA THR A 16 -13.98 3.29 2.80
C THR A 16 -15.05 3.68 3.82
N LEU A 17 -15.34 4.98 3.98
CA LEU A 17 -16.35 5.46 4.91
C LEU A 17 -17.76 5.03 4.50
N PHE A 18 -18.06 5.07 3.20
CA PHE A 18 -19.32 4.56 2.65
C PHE A 18 -19.52 3.08 2.96
N MET A 19 -18.53 2.23 2.67
CA MET A 19 -18.62 0.79 2.95
C MET A 19 -18.70 0.49 4.45
N GLN A 20 -17.98 1.25 5.27
CA GLN A 20 -18.03 1.14 6.74
C GLN A 20 -19.41 1.49 7.30
N GLU A 21 -20.07 2.51 6.75
CA GLU A 21 -21.44 2.90 7.14
C GLU A 21 -22.47 1.85 6.69
N LEU A 22 -22.38 1.41 5.43
CA LEU A 22 -23.28 0.41 4.85
C LEU A 22 -23.27 -0.92 5.63
N LEU A 23 -22.10 -1.29 6.14
CA LEU A 23 -21.88 -2.53 6.89
C LEU A 23 -21.88 -2.32 8.41
N SER A 24 -22.35 -1.17 8.89
CA SER A 24 -22.27 -0.77 10.30
C SER A 24 -22.97 -1.74 11.28
N SER A 25 -24.04 -2.42 10.85
CA SER A 25 -24.76 -3.45 11.61
C SER A 25 -23.96 -4.74 11.81
N HIS A 26 -22.87 -4.94 11.06
CA HIS A 26 -22.01 -6.11 11.17
C HIS A 26 -20.84 -5.90 12.15
N ARG A 27 -20.68 -4.69 12.70
CA ARG A 27 -19.66 -4.38 13.71
C ARG A 27 -19.96 -5.10 15.03
N HIS A 28 -18.92 -5.24 15.86
CA HIS A 28 -19.07 -5.82 17.18
C HIS A 28 -19.66 -4.79 18.15
N ASN A 29 -19.09 -3.58 18.20
CA ASN A 29 -19.64 -2.46 18.97
C ASN A 29 -20.48 -1.54 18.07
N GLN A 30 -21.81 -1.59 18.24
CA GLN A 30 -22.75 -0.76 17.50
C GLN A 30 -23.10 0.56 18.20
N GLU A 31 -22.73 0.73 19.47
CA GLU A 31 -23.00 1.97 20.24
C GLU A 31 -22.13 3.14 19.76
N ARG A 32 -20.96 2.83 19.18
CA ARG A 32 -20.08 3.83 18.57
C ARG A 32 -20.50 4.14 17.14
N ARG A 33 -20.25 5.36 16.69
CA ARG A 33 -20.39 5.72 15.26
C ARG A 33 -19.46 4.84 14.39
N PRO A 34 -19.90 4.44 13.18
CA PRO A 34 -19.11 3.59 12.28
C PRO A 34 -17.78 4.21 11.88
N TYR A 35 -17.73 5.54 11.75
CA TYR A 35 -16.51 6.28 11.54
C TYR A 35 -16.51 7.64 12.25
N LEU A 36 -15.31 8.22 12.37
CA LEU A 36 -15.10 9.61 12.78
C LEU A 36 -14.08 10.27 11.85
N GLN A 37 -14.41 11.46 11.37
CA GLN A 37 -13.48 12.33 10.66
C GLN A 37 -12.96 13.38 11.63
N THR A 38 -11.64 13.57 11.66
CA THR A 38 -10.99 14.59 12.49
C THR A 38 -10.11 15.50 11.66
N SER A 39 -10.07 16.80 11.98
CA SER A 39 -9.16 17.72 11.32
C SER A 39 -7.70 17.31 11.52
N SER A 40 -6.88 17.45 10.47
CA SER A 40 -5.44 17.12 10.46
C SER A 40 -4.59 17.92 11.46
N THR A 41 -5.16 18.94 12.12
CA THR A 41 -4.50 19.72 13.17
C THR A 41 -4.49 19.04 14.54
N LYS A 42 -5.17 17.90 14.71
CA LYS A 42 -5.26 17.17 15.98
C LYS A 42 -4.48 15.85 15.89
N ASN A 43 -3.16 15.93 16.06
CA ASN A 43 -2.29 14.76 15.95
C ASN A 43 -2.69 13.66 16.95
N HIS A 44 -3.26 12.57 16.45
CA HIS A 44 -3.54 11.40 17.29
C HIS A 44 -2.27 10.61 17.57
N VAL A 45 -2.25 9.85 18.66
CA VAL A 45 -1.12 8.97 19.00
C VAL A 45 -0.81 7.98 17.88
N VAL A 46 -1.83 7.54 17.13
CA VAL A 46 -1.67 6.62 15.98
C VAL A 46 -0.87 7.25 14.85
N GLU A 47 -0.91 8.57 14.68
CA GLU A 47 -0.18 9.26 13.61
C GLU A 47 1.34 9.23 13.82
N ARG A 48 1.81 8.87 15.02
CA ARG A 48 3.24 8.64 15.29
C ARG A 48 3.82 7.48 14.47
N ILE A 49 2.98 6.60 13.93
CA ILE A 49 3.45 5.53 13.04
C ILE A 49 3.90 6.10 11.68
N TRP A 50 3.33 7.22 11.22
CA TRP A 50 3.61 7.73 9.88
C TRP A 50 5.04 8.27 9.70
N PRO A 51 5.62 9.02 10.66
CA PRO A 51 7.05 9.33 10.62
C PRO A 51 7.93 8.07 10.57
N GLU A 52 7.56 7.00 11.28
CA GLU A 52 8.32 5.74 11.25
C GLU A 52 8.20 5.02 9.90
N VAL A 53 7.00 4.98 9.32
CA VAL A 53 6.78 4.47 7.95
C VAL A 53 7.61 5.26 6.95
N ASN A 54 7.59 6.59 7.05
CA ASN A 54 8.36 7.45 6.16
C ASN A 54 9.86 7.18 6.28
N ASN A 55 10.40 7.20 7.50
CA ASN A 55 11.84 7.05 7.73
C ASN A 55 12.35 5.65 7.39
N ARG A 56 11.56 4.60 7.66
CA ARG A 56 12.04 3.21 7.53
C ARG A 56 11.69 2.58 6.19
N VAL A 57 10.61 3.02 5.54
CA VAL A 57 10.10 2.41 4.29
C VAL A 57 10.22 3.39 3.12
N ASN A 58 9.57 4.56 3.22
CA ASN A 58 9.39 5.43 2.05
C ASN A 58 10.68 6.16 1.66
N TYR A 59 11.37 6.78 2.62
CA TYR A 59 12.53 7.63 2.33
C TYR A 59 13.72 6.86 1.76
N PRO A 60 14.07 5.65 2.20
CA PRO A 60 15.15 4.88 1.58
C PRO A 60 14.88 4.60 0.09
N LEU A 61 13.68 4.12 -0.24
CA LEU A 61 13.29 3.81 -1.62
C LEU A 61 13.14 5.08 -2.47
N LYS A 62 12.57 6.15 -1.91
CA LYS A 62 12.47 7.44 -2.57
C LYS A 62 13.85 8.03 -2.87
N THR A 63 14.79 7.91 -1.93
CA THR A 63 16.17 8.41 -2.11
C THR A 63 16.86 7.67 -3.25
N ALA A 64 16.74 6.34 -3.28
CA ALA A 64 17.27 5.52 -4.37
C ALA A 64 16.68 5.92 -5.73
N LEU A 65 15.35 6.10 -5.80
CA LEU A 65 14.65 6.53 -7.02
C LEU A 65 15.05 7.92 -7.49
N MET A 66 15.11 8.89 -6.57
CA MET A 66 15.56 10.25 -6.90
C MET A 66 16.97 10.23 -7.48
N GLY A 67 17.87 9.42 -6.91
CA GLY A 67 19.22 9.26 -7.45
C GLY A 67 19.25 8.75 -8.89
N LEU A 68 18.34 7.85 -9.29
CA LEU A 68 18.23 7.37 -10.67
C LEU A 68 17.71 8.44 -11.63
N VAL A 69 16.73 9.23 -11.18
CA VAL A 69 16.17 10.33 -11.97
C VAL A 69 17.22 11.43 -12.15
N ASP A 70 17.90 11.82 -11.07
CA ASP A 70 18.92 12.88 -11.08
C ASP A 70 20.14 12.50 -11.91
N GLN A 71 20.45 11.20 -12.04
CA GLN A 71 21.51 10.65 -12.89
C GLN A 71 21.05 10.36 -14.33
N GLU A 72 19.80 10.70 -14.67
CA GLU A 72 19.19 10.47 -15.99
C GLU A 72 19.17 8.98 -16.41
N GLU A 73 19.16 8.06 -15.45
CA GLU A 73 19.16 6.62 -15.73
C GLU A 73 17.77 6.05 -16.01
N ILE A 74 16.74 6.77 -15.56
CA ILE A 74 15.34 6.46 -15.83
C ILE A 74 14.59 7.73 -16.24
N ASP A 75 13.69 7.62 -17.20
CA ASP A 75 12.80 8.71 -17.59
C ASP A 75 11.40 8.48 -17.01
N MET A 76 11.05 9.26 -15.98
CA MET A 76 9.71 9.23 -15.38
C MET A 76 8.64 9.90 -16.25
N ASN A 77 8.92 10.30 -17.49
CA ASN A 77 7.91 10.63 -18.50
C ASN A 77 7.45 9.41 -19.31
N ASP A 78 8.26 8.36 -19.37
CA ASP A 78 7.93 7.10 -20.04
C ASP A 78 6.91 6.28 -19.21
N SER A 79 5.82 5.87 -19.85
CA SER A 79 4.75 5.08 -19.22
C SER A 79 5.20 3.70 -18.76
N LEU A 80 6.09 3.04 -19.50
CA LEU A 80 6.65 1.73 -19.16
C LEU A 80 7.58 1.87 -17.96
N VAL A 81 8.43 2.88 -17.93
CA VAL A 81 9.29 3.15 -16.77
C VAL A 81 8.45 3.41 -15.52
N ARG A 82 7.39 4.23 -15.62
CA ARG A 82 6.44 4.45 -14.52
C ARG A 82 5.79 3.15 -14.04
N TYR A 83 5.44 2.25 -14.96
CA TYR A 83 4.90 0.93 -14.62
C TYR A 83 5.93 0.10 -13.84
N CYS A 84 7.14 -0.06 -14.35
CA CYS A 84 8.19 -0.85 -13.70
C CYS A 84 8.56 -0.29 -12.32
N VAL A 85 8.67 1.04 -12.21
CA VAL A 85 8.90 1.74 -10.93
C VAL A 85 7.76 1.47 -9.96
N SER A 86 6.51 1.60 -10.39
CA SER A 86 5.33 1.36 -9.55
C SER A 86 5.26 -0.09 -9.07
N ASN A 87 5.52 -1.04 -9.98
CA ASN A 87 5.46 -2.46 -9.71
C ASN A 87 6.54 -2.88 -8.69
N LEU A 88 7.80 -2.62 -8.98
CA LEU A 88 8.90 -3.04 -8.12
C LEU A 88 8.89 -2.28 -6.79
N THR A 89 8.81 -0.95 -6.84
CA THR A 89 8.88 -0.13 -5.62
C THR A 89 7.66 -0.35 -4.74
N GLY A 90 6.47 -0.54 -5.32
CA GLY A 90 5.27 -0.90 -4.58
C GLY A 90 5.45 -2.18 -3.77
N ARG A 91 5.97 -3.24 -4.40
CA ARG A 91 6.29 -4.51 -3.71
C ARG A 91 7.33 -4.36 -2.61
N LEU A 92 8.38 -3.55 -2.83
CA LEU A 92 9.37 -3.28 -1.78
C LEU A 92 8.77 -2.48 -0.61
N CYS A 93 7.88 -1.51 -0.89
CA CYS A 93 7.12 -0.81 0.14
C CYS A 93 6.22 -1.76 0.93
N GLU A 94 5.55 -2.71 0.27
CA GLU A 94 4.73 -3.74 0.93
C GLU A 94 5.56 -4.61 1.90
N ILE A 95 6.76 -5.03 1.47
CA ILE A 95 7.70 -5.77 2.33
C ILE A 95 8.11 -4.92 3.53
N GLY A 96 8.49 -3.66 3.29
CA GLY A 96 8.88 -2.74 4.35
C GLY A 96 7.76 -2.46 5.35
N LEU A 97 6.54 -2.22 4.87
CA LEU A 97 5.36 -2.03 5.70
C LEU A 97 5.04 -3.27 6.53
N THR A 98 5.12 -4.46 5.93
CA THR A 98 4.88 -5.72 6.65
C THR A 98 5.86 -5.88 7.80
N ARG A 99 7.17 -5.77 7.54
CA ARG A 99 8.22 -5.85 8.56
C ARG A 99 8.05 -4.77 9.65
N LEU A 100 7.67 -3.54 9.26
CA LEU A 100 7.42 -2.45 10.19
C LEU A 100 6.24 -2.76 11.10
N VAL A 101 5.10 -3.21 10.56
CA VAL A 101 3.89 -3.51 11.33
C VAL A 101 4.14 -4.67 12.30
N GLU A 102 4.86 -5.70 11.87
CA GLU A 102 5.26 -6.82 12.73
C GLU A 102 6.10 -6.34 13.91
N SER A 103 7.16 -5.57 13.64
CA SER A 103 8.04 -4.99 14.68
C SER A 103 7.27 -4.02 15.59
N TRP A 104 6.42 -3.18 15.01
CA TRP A 104 5.60 -2.22 15.73
C TRP A 104 4.56 -2.91 16.61
N ASN A 105 4.03 -4.08 16.26
CA ASN A 105 3.07 -4.75 17.15
C ASN A 105 3.74 -5.65 18.19
N ALA A 106 5.04 -5.94 18.02
CA ALA A 106 5.85 -6.73 18.96
C ALA A 106 6.52 -5.88 20.06
N HIS A 107 6.55 -4.55 19.96
CA HIS A 107 7.19 -3.73 20.98
C HIS A 107 6.39 -3.66 22.28
N ARG A 108 7.09 -3.58 23.42
CA ARG A 108 6.45 -3.38 24.72
C ARG A 108 6.14 -1.90 24.96
N ILE A 109 4.88 -1.59 25.26
CA ILE A 109 4.45 -0.27 25.71
C ILE A 109 4.53 -0.21 27.24
N PRO A 110 5.36 0.68 27.83
CA PRO A 110 5.45 0.84 29.28
C PRO A 110 4.07 1.06 29.93
N GLY A 111 3.78 0.28 30.98
CA GLY A 111 2.51 0.33 31.71
C GLY A 111 1.28 -0.25 30.98
N LYS A 112 1.40 -0.69 29.71
CA LYS A 112 0.28 -1.29 28.95
C LYS A 112 0.54 -2.74 28.52
N GLY A 113 1.77 -3.08 28.16
CA GLY A 113 2.13 -4.39 27.60
C GLY A 113 2.39 -4.34 26.09
N THR A 114 2.38 -5.50 25.43
CA THR A 114 2.67 -5.64 24.00
C THR A 114 1.38 -5.58 23.17
N PRO A 115 1.30 -4.81 22.08
CA PRO A 115 0.10 -4.74 21.23
C PRO A 115 -0.44 -6.10 20.80
N ASN A 116 0.42 -7.02 20.34
CA ASN A 116 0.00 -8.38 19.96
C ASN A 116 -0.67 -9.14 21.12
N ASP A 117 -0.11 -9.07 22.33
CA ASP A 117 -0.68 -9.72 23.53
C ASP A 117 -2.00 -9.07 23.96
N LEU A 118 -2.12 -7.75 23.78
CA LEU A 118 -3.35 -7.01 24.07
C LEU A 118 -4.45 -7.35 23.05
N ALA A 119 -4.10 -7.47 21.77
CA ALA A 119 -5.02 -7.80 20.69
C ALA A 119 -5.55 -9.24 20.79
N GLY A 120 -4.74 -10.18 21.30
CA GLY A 120 -5.15 -11.59 21.50
C GLY A 120 -6.36 -11.78 22.43
N ARG A 121 -6.72 -10.75 23.21
CA ARG A 121 -7.92 -10.73 24.07
C ARG A 121 -9.17 -10.15 23.39
N GLY A 122 -9.06 -9.66 22.16
CA GLY A 122 -10.16 -9.09 21.40
C GLY A 122 -11.09 -10.12 20.78
N CYS A 123 -12.28 -9.68 20.37
CA CYS A 123 -13.25 -10.50 19.64
C CYS A 123 -13.41 -9.93 18.21
N PRO A 124 -12.63 -10.39 17.22
CA PRO A 124 -12.85 -9.96 15.85
C PRO A 124 -14.10 -10.68 15.34
N LYS A 125 -15.26 -10.04 15.43
CA LYS A 125 -16.43 -10.48 14.67
C LYS A 125 -16.07 -10.42 13.18
N LYS A 126 -15.79 -11.58 12.61
CA LYS A 126 -15.50 -11.71 11.19
C LYS A 126 -16.77 -11.40 10.41
N ILE A 127 -16.63 -10.64 9.33
CA ILE A 127 -17.70 -10.43 8.36
C ILE A 127 -17.52 -11.47 7.26
N GLN A 128 -18.63 -11.92 6.70
CA GLN A 128 -18.66 -12.76 5.51
C GLN A 128 -18.04 -12.02 4.32
N GLN A 129 -17.19 -12.72 3.55
CA GLN A 129 -16.45 -12.12 2.44
C GLN A 129 -17.40 -11.67 1.33
N GLU A 130 -18.54 -12.33 1.20
CA GLU A 130 -19.62 -12.04 0.25
C GLU A 130 -20.24 -10.65 0.46
N LEU A 131 -20.08 -10.07 1.66
CA LEU A 131 -20.54 -8.73 2.00
C LEU A 131 -19.49 -7.65 1.70
N LEU A 132 -18.28 -8.04 1.30
CA LEU A 132 -17.17 -7.14 0.98
C LEU A 132 -16.93 -7.16 -0.55
N PRO A 133 -17.65 -6.32 -1.30
CA PRO A 133 -17.49 -6.24 -2.76
C PRO A 133 -16.08 -5.82 -3.15
N HIS A 134 -15.68 -6.19 -4.38
CA HIS A 134 -14.45 -5.68 -4.97
C HIS A 134 -14.52 -4.14 -5.14
N SER A 135 -13.36 -3.48 -5.22
CA SER A 135 -13.27 -2.02 -5.28
C SER A 135 -14.10 -1.38 -6.40
N ALA A 136 -14.16 -2.02 -7.57
CA ALA A 136 -14.97 -1.56 -8.70
C ALA A 136 -16.47 -1.62 -8.40
N GLU A 137 -16.94 -2.73 -7.83
CA GLU A 137 -18.33 -2.92 -7.43
C GLU A 137 -18.73 -1.97 -6.29
N ALA A 138 -17.85 -1.78 -5.31
CA ALA A 138 -18.04 -0.81 -4.24
C ALA A 138 -18.17 0.62 -4.79
N ALA A 139 -17.35 0.99 -5.77
CA ALA A 139 -17.43 2.29 -6.43
C ALA A 139 -18.71 2.45 -7.28
N ASP A 140 -19.21 1.38 -7.91
CA ASP A 140 -20.51 1.37 -8.57
C ASP A 140 -21.65 1.59 -7.57
N LEU A 141 -21.61 0.89 -6.43
CA LEU A 141 -22.59 1.05 -5.36
C LEU A 141 -22.60 2.47 -4.80
N TYR A 142 -21.40 3.03 -4.55
CA TYR A 142 -21.24 4.42 -4.13
C TYR A 142 -21.90 5.39 -5.12
N SER A 143 -21.59 5.26 -6.41
CA SER A 143 -22.18 6.12 -7.45
C SER A 143 -23.70 6.00 -7.53
N LYS A 144 -24.22 4.77 -7.46
CA LYS A 144 -25.66 4.50 -7.54
C LYS A 144 -26.42 5.09 -6.34
N GLN A 145 -25.86 5.01 -5.14
CA GLN A 145 -26.56 5.44 -3.92
C GLN A 145 -26.40 6.94 -3.64
N LEU A 146 -25.22 7.51 -3.91
CA LEU A 146 -24.91 8.90 -3.57
C LEU A 146 -24.97 9.86 -4.76
N GLY A 147 -25.18 9.36 -5.99
CA GLY A 147 -25.27 10.18 -7.19
C GLY A 147 -23.98 10.95 -7.53
N SER A 148 -22.84 10.55 -6.95
CA SER A 148 -21.53 11.18 -7.15
C SER A 148 -20.50 10.17 -7.65
N SER A 149 -19.55 10.61 -8.45
CA SER A 149 -18.51 9.74 -9.02
C SER A 149 -17.21 9.81 -8.24
N LEU A 150 -16.54 8.67 -8.13
CA LEU A 150 -15.16 8.55 -7.65
C LEU A 150 -14.22 8.41 -8.85
N THR A 151 -12.99 8.92 -8.71
CA THR A 151 -11.92 8.61 -9.67
C THR A 151 -11.57 7.13 -9.59
N ARG A 152 -11.71 6.40 -10.70
CA ARG A 152 -11.57 4.94 -10.73
C ARG A 152 -10.19 4.43 -11.09
N HIS A 153 -9.50 5.12 -11.99
CA HIS A 153 -8.25 4.65 -12.57
C HIS A 153 -7.15 5.68 -12.37
N SER A 154 -6.02 5.21 -11.83
CA SER A 154 -4.77 5.94 -11.90
C SER A 154 -4.27 5.91 -13.34
N THR A 155 -3.85 7.06 -13.86
CA THR A 155 -3.12 7.15 -15.14
C THR A 155 -1.62 6.91 -14.96
N PHE A 156 -1.17 6.67 -13.72
CA PHE A 156 0.22 6.42 -13.38
C PHE A 156 0.48 4.91 -13.25
N GLY A 157 1.57 4.44 -13.88
CA GLY A 157 1.98 3.04 -13.81
C GLY A 157 0.98 2.08 -14.47
N VAL A 158 0.39 2.48 -15.60
CA VAL A 158 -0.56 1.65 -16.35
C VAL A 158 0.14 0.39 -16.86
N ASP A 159 -0.54 -0.75 -16.74
CA ASP A 159 -0.05 -2.04 -17.24
C ASP A 159 0.20 -1.96 -18.77
N PRO A 160 1.45 -2.16 -19.24
CA PRO A 160 1.79 -2.02 -20.65
C PRO A 160 1.50 -3.29 -21.45
N PHE A 161 1.18 -4.42 -20.80
CA PHE A 161 1.02 -5.70 -21.51
C PHE A 161 -0.34 -5.80 -22.20
N SER A 162 -0.32 -6.29 -23.44
CA SER A 162 -1.55 -6.56 -24.20
C SER A 162 -2.25 -7.85 -23.76
N ASN A 163 -1.53 -8.76 -23.10
CA ASN A 163 -2.07 -10.01 -22.58
C ASN A 163 -1.34 -10.44 -21.30
N GLU A 164 -1.99 -11.29 -20.51
CA GLU A 164 -1.48 -11.76 -19.22
C GLU A 164 -0.25 -12.70 -19.37
N GLN A 165 -0.12 -13.38 -20.51
CA GLN A 165 0.97 -14.34 -20.73
C GLN A 165 2.33 -13.64 -20.85
N ASP A 166 2.38 -12.49 -21.50
CA ASP A 166 3.59 -11.66 -21.61
C ASP A 166 4.01 -11.13 -20.24
N LYS A 167 3.03 -10.70 -19.43
CA LYS A 167 3.26 -10.27 -18.05
C LYS A 167 3.87 -11.38 -17.19
N ILE A 168 3.26 -12.56 -17.21
CA ILE A 168 3.79 -13.74 -16.47
C ILE A 168 5.20 -14.08 -16.97
N THR A 169 5.46 -13.96 -18.26
CA THR A 169 6.79 -14.21 -18.84
C THR A 169 7.83 -13.25 -18.28
N VAL A 170 7.51 -11.95 -18.20
CA VAL A 170 8.39 -10.93 -17.59
C VAL A 170 8.59 -11.19 -16.10
N GLU A 171 7.53 -11.51 -15.36
CA GLU A 171 7.62 -11.81 -13.93
C GLU A 171 8.53 -13.01 -13.66
N ASN A 172 8.44 -14.07 -14.47
CA ASN A 172 9.30 -15.24 -14.36
C ASN A 172 10.76 -14.91 -14.70
N GLN A 173 11.01 -14.22 -15.82
CA GLN A 173 12.37 -13.81 -16.23
C GLN A 173 13.03 -12.89 -15.19
N PHE A 174 12.25 -12.01 -14.58
CA PHE A 174 12.72 -11.16 -13.49
C PHE A 174 13.04 -11.98 -12.22
N ALA A 175 12.16 -12.92 -11.86
CA ALA A 175 12.34 -13.77 -10.69
C ALA A 175 13.54 -14.75 -10.81
N GLU A 176 13.96 -15.11 -12.02
CA GLU A 176 15.20 -15.88 -12.25
C GLU A 176 16.45 -15.13 -11.76
N HIS A 177 16.44 -13.80 -11.87
CA HIS A 177 17.55 -12.93 -11.44
C HIS A 177 17.36 -12.41 -10.01
N TYR A 178 16.11 -12.20 -9.60
CA TYR A 178 15.73 -11.60 -8.32
C TYR A 178 14.65 -12.45 -7.63
N SER A 179 15.03 -13.65 -7.21
CA SER A 179 14.12 -14.61 -6.57
C SER A 179 13.63 -14.16 -5.19
N ASP A 180 14.46 -13.42 -4.45
CA ASP A 180 14.08 -12.76 -3.20
C ASP A 180 14.32 -11.24 -3.29
N ILE A 181 13.27 -10.51 -3.68
CA ILE A 181 13.30 -9.04 -3.75
C ILE A 181 13.39 -8.39 -2.36
N SER A 182 13.21 -9.14 -1.27
CA SER A 182 13.30 -8.59 0.08
C SER A 182 14.72 -8.17 0.44
N GLU A 183 15.73 -8.75 -0.20
CA GLU A 183 17.12 -8.31 -0.09
C GLU A 183 17.33 -6.92 -0.69
N LEU A 184 16.65 -6.59 -1.80
CA LEU A 184 16.72 -5.26 -2.40
C LEU A 184 16.27 -4.19 -1.40
N TYR A 185 15.18 -4.46 -0.68
CA TYR A 185 14.71 -3.59 0.40
C TYR A 185 15.72 -3.51 1.55
N SER A 186 16.23 -4.65 2.02
CA SER A 186 17.23 -4.70 3.11
C SER A 186 18.48 -3.88 2.77
N ARG A 187 18.96 -3.93 1.53
CA ARG A 187 20.11 -3.13 1.07
C ARG A 187 19.76 -1.65 1.00
N ALA A 188 18.60 -1.31 0.43
CA ALA A 188 18.16 0.08 0.29
C ALA A 188 18.02 0.80 1.65
N VAL A 189 17.45 0.14 2.67
CA VAL A 189 17.33 0.75 4.01
C VAL A 189 18.69 0.92 4.73
N ASN A 190 19.73 0.23 4.25
CA ASN A 190 21.11 0.38 4.72
C ASN A 190 21.95 1.29 3.81
N ASN A 191 21.31 2.12 2.98
CA ASN A 191 21.93 3.07 2.05
C ASN A 191 22.77 2.42 0.93
N ASP A 192 22.59 1.13 0.66
CA ASP A 192 23.09 0.51 -0.56
C ASP A 192 21.99 0.43 -1.61
N PHE A 193 21.99 1.38 -2.52
CA PHE A 193 20.98 1.50 -3.57
C PHE A 193 21.34 0.74 -4.86
N ALA A 194 22.57 0.22 -4.99
CA ALA A 194 23.02 -0.40 -6.23
C ALA A 194 22.18 -1.65 -6.61
N PRO A 195 21.81 -2.55 -5.69
CA PRO A 195 20.96 -3.69 -6.02
C PRO A 195 19.57 -3.28 -6.51
N TYR A 196 18.96 -2.29 -5.84
CA TYR A 196 17.65 -1.75 -6.26
C TYR A 196 17.70 -1.17 -7.68
N LYS A 197 18.72 -0.36 -7.96
CA LYS A 197 18.98 0.20 -9.29
C LYS A 197 19.11 -0.89 -10.36
N GLN A 198 19.96 -1.88 -10.12
CA GLN A 198 20.19 -2.97 -11.07
C GLN A 198 18.91 -3.77 -11.32
N ALA A 199 18.13 -4.03 -10.27
CA ALA A 199 16.85 -4.71 -10.38
C ALA A 199 15.85 -3.90 -11.20
N LEU A 200 15.73 -2.60 -10.94
CA LEU A 200 14.79 -1.76 -11.69
C LEU A 200 15.16 -1.66 -13.17
N LEU A 201 16.43 -1.45 -13.51
CA LEU A 201 16.89 -1.40 -14.90
C LEU A 201 16.72 -2.76 -15.61
N CYS A 202 16.96 -3.86 -14.89
CA CYS A 202 16.66 -5.20 -15.39
C CYS A 202 15.16 -5.37 -15.68
N LEU A 203 14.28 -4.98 -14.76
CA LEU A 203 12.83 -5.06 -14.95
C LEU A 203 12.40 -4.22 -16.16
N ILE A 204 12.87 -2.97 -16.28
CA ILE A 204 12.57 -2.10 -17.43
C ILE A 204 12.98 -2.79 -18.74
N THR A 205 14.22 -3.29 -18.81
CA THR A 205 14.75 -3.94 -20.02
C THR A 205 13.96 -5.20 -20.37
N THR A 206 13.61 -6.00 -19.37
CA THR A 206 12.82 -7.24 -19.56
C THR A 206 11.41 -6.91 -20.02
N THR A 207 10.75 -5.92 -19.40
CA THR A 207 9.42 -5.46 -19.82
C THR A 207 9.45 -4.94 -21.25
N GLN A 208 10.40 -4.07 -21.61
CA GLN A 208 10.53 -3.51 -22.97
C GLN A 208 10.65 -4.56 -24.08
N ARG A 209 11.18 -5.75 -23.78
CA ARG A 209 11.34 -6.83 -24.77
C ARG A 209 10.07 -7.65 -25.00
N ASN A 210 9.08 -7.50 -24.12
CA ASN A 210 7.88 -8.35 -24.07
C ASN A 210 6.58 -7.52 -24.11
N VAL A 211 6.65 -6.25 -24.52
CA VAL A 211 5.48 -5.36 -24.74
C VAL A 211 5.37 -4.95 -26.19
#